data_AF-A0A920H4A3-F1
#
_entry.id   AF-A0A920H4A3-F1
#
_cell.length_a   1.000
_cell.length_b   1.000
_cell.length_c   1.000
_cell.angle_alpha   90.00
_cell.angle_beta   90.00
_cell.angle_gamma   90.00
#
_symmetry.space_group_name_H-M   'P 1'
#
loop_
_entity.id
_entity.type
_entity.pdbx_description
1 polymer ?
#
loop_
_entity_poly.entity_id
_entity_poly.type
_entity_poly.pdbx_seq_one_letter_code
_entity_poly.pdbx_strand_id
1 'polypeptide(L)' 'MPLTIINSNHANEFLILEIGISIANEMKTLAEIAKPDIATVTNIGKAHLEGLGGEDGVYKEKQNYLIM' A
#
# COMPACT_ATOMS: atom_id res chain seq x y z
N MET A 1 2.70 -2.92 -8.39
CA MET A 1 1.58 -1.95 -8.44
C MET A 1 1.69 -0.97 -9.61
N PRO A 2 2.73 -0.12 -9.80
CA PRO A 2 2.71 0.93 -10.83
C PRO A 2 2.48 0.43 -12.27
N LEU A 3 3.08 -0.71 -12.63
CA LEU A 3 2.86 -1.35 -13.92
C LEU A 3 1.40 -1.80 -14.13
N THR A 4 0.70 -2.18 -13.06
CA THR A 4 -0.73 -2.54 -13.11
C THR A 4 -1.58 -1.33 -13.50
N ILE A 5 -1.25 -0.13 -13.00
CA ILE A 5 -1.94 1.11 -13.38
C ILE A 5 -1.65 1.43 -14.85
N ILE A 6 -0.39 1.40 -15.27
CA ILE A 6 0.02 1.71 -16.65
C ILE A 6 -0.64 0.75 -17.65
N ASN A 7 -0.77 -0.52 -17.30
CA ASN A 7 -1.38 -1.54 -18.16
C ASN A 7 -2.90 -1.65 -18.00
N SER A 8 -3.52 -0.82 -17.16
CA SER A 8 -4.97 -0.85 -16.96
C SER A 8 -5.72 -0.31 -18.17
N ASN A 9 -6.92 -0.82 -18.41
CA ASN A 9 -7.77 -0.34 -19.48
C ASN A 9 -8.65 0.80 -18.97
N HIS A 10 -8.62 1.94 -19.66
CA HIS A 10 -9.46 3.10 -19.35
C HIS A 10 -10.98 2.85 -19.46
N ALA A 11 -11.40 1.75 -20.09
CA ALA A 11 -12.80 1.34 -20.13
C ALA A 11 -13.28 0.65 -18.83
N ASN A 12 -12.37 0.28 -17.92
CA ASN A 12 -12.74 -0.32 -16.65
C ASN A 12 -13.30 0.74 -15.69
N GLU A 13 -14.44 0.45 -15.07
CA GLU A 13 -15.05 1.35 -14.07
C GLU A 13 -14.30 1.31 -12.73
N PHE A 14 -13.60 0.21 -12.43
CA PHE A 14 -12.88 0.02 -11.18
C PHE A 14 -11.51 -0.63 -11.41
N LEU A 15 -10.55 -0.28 -10.56
CA LEU A 15 -9.24 -0.91 -10.47
C LEU A 15 -8.96 -1.30 -9.03
N ILE A 16 -8.76 -2.59 -8.78
CA ILE A 16 -8.38 -3.11 -7.46
C ILE A 16 -6.87 -3.30 -7.44
N LEU A 17 -6.19 -2.67 -6.49
CA LEU A 17 -4.75 -2.71 -6.35
C LEU A 17 -4.36 -3.38 -5.03
N GLU A 18 -3.50 -4.40 -5.12
CA GLU A 18 -2.74 -4.88 -3.97
C GLU A 18 -1.51 -3.98 -3.77
N ILE A 19 -1.30 -3.54 -2.52
CA ILE A 19 -0.16 -2.70 -2.14
C ILE A 19 0.61 -3.39 -1.02
N GLY A 20 1.86 -3.75 -1.31
CA GLY A 20 2.83 -4.31 -0.38
C GLY A 20 4.06 -3.42 -0.26
N ILE A 21 4.73 -3.48 0.89
CA ILE A 21 5.89 -2.67 1.25
C ILE A 21 6.95 -3.55 1.90
N SER A 22 8.23 -3.18 1.72
CA SER A 22 9.38 -3.87 2.31
C SER A 22 10.22 -2.94 3.20
N ILE A 23 10.21 -1.63 2.94
CA ILE A 23 10.95 -0.64 3.72
C ILE A 23 10.06 0.53 4.14
N ALA A 24 10.46 1.23 5.21
CA ALA A 24 9.72 2.37 5.72
C ALA A 24 9.53 3.47 4.66
N ASN A 25 8.37 4.13 4.70
CA ASN A 25 7.89 5.18 3.78
C ASN A 25 7.50 4.73 2.36
N GLU A 26 7.63 3.45 1.99
CA GLU A 26 7.11 2.98 0.70
C GLU A 26 5.58 3.12 0.62
N MET A 27 4.86 2.92 1.73
CA MET A 27 3.40 2.99 1.72
C MET A 27 2.92 4.35 1.27
N LYS A 28 3.54 5.41 1.78
CA LYS A 28 3.24 6.79 1.39
C LYS A 28 3.43 7.00 -0.11
N THR A 29 4.59 6.59 -0.63
CA THR A 29 4.93 6.73 -2.06
C THR A 29 3.92 5.98 -2.94
N LEU A 30 3.58 4.75 -2.58
CA LEU A 30 2.65 3.92 -3.34
C LEU A 30 1.21 4.45 -3.27
N ALA A 31 0.79 4.98 -2.12
CA ALA A 31 -0.52 5.62 -1.95
C ALA A 31 -0.64 6.89 -2.81
N GLU A 32 0.40 7.73 -2.86
CA GLU A 32 0.43 8.93 -3.71
C GLU A 32 0.37 8.61 -5.21
N ILE A 33 0.93 7.47 -5.62
CA ILE A 33 0.82 6.96 -6.99
C ILE A 33 -0.57 6.38 -7.27
N ALA A 34 -1.09 5.55 -6.34
CA ALA A 34 -2.34 4.83 -6.52
C ALA A 34 -3.59 5.72 -6.43
N LYS A 35 -3.54 6.79 -5.61
CA LYS A 35 -4.66 7.71 -5.33
C LYS A 35 -6.01 6.98 -5.14
N PRO A 36 -6.10 6.04 -4.17
CA PRO A 36 -7.29 5.21 -4.02
C PRO A 36 -8.48 6.03 -3.52
N ASP A 37 -9.67 5.78 -4.08
CA ASP A 37 -10.93 6.29 -3.52
C ASP A 37 -11.32 5.55 -2.22
N ILE A 38 -10.92 4.28 -2.11
CA ILE A 38 -11.19 3.40 -0.97
C ILE A 38 -9.92 2.60 -0.65
N ALA A 39 -9.54 2.59 0.62
CA ALA A 39 -8.44 1.79 1.15
C ALA A 39 -8.96 0.82 2.22
N THR A 40 -8.41 -0.40 2.26
CA THR A 40 -8.69 -1.37 3.32
C THR A 40 -7.43 -2.10 3.73
N VAL A 41 -7.33 -2.44 5.01
CA VAL A 41 -6.27 -3.29 5.57
C VAL A 41 -6.94 -4.52 6.15
N THR A 42 -6.63 -5.68 5.59
CA THR A 42 -7.22 -6.95 6.01
C THR A 42 -6.55 -7.55 7.24
N ASN A 43 -5.26 -7.25 7.45
CA ASN A 43 -4.47 -7.75 8.56
C ASN A 43 -3.22 -6.88 8.81
N ILE A 44 -2.77 -6.84 10.06
CA ILE A 44 -1.45 -6.33 10.47
C ILE A 44 -0.70 -7.48 11.14
N GLY A 45 0.08 -8.20 10.35
CA GLY A 45 0.91 -9.32 10.81
C GLY A 45 2.40 -9.07 10.56
N LYS A 46 3.26 -9.94 11.10
CA LYS A 46 4.71 -9.81 10.98
C LYS A 46 5.16 -10.04 9.54
N ALA A 47 5.75 -9.03 8.92
CA ALA A 47 6.33 -9.09 7.57
C ALA A 47 7.43 -8.03 7.45
N HIS A 48 8.47 -8.30 6.65
CA HIS A 48 9.55 -7.34 6.33
C HIS A 48 10.13 -6.60 7.54
N LEU A 49 10.25 -7.29 8.69
CA LEU A 49 10.57 -6.66 9.99
C LEU A 49 11.88 -5.87 9.96
N GLU A 50 12.90 -6.37 9.26
CA GLU A 50 14.19 -5.70 9.12
C GLU A 50 14.04 -4.34 8.42
N GLY A 51 13.38 -4.31 7.26
CA GLY A 51 13.20 -3.07 6.48
C GLY A 51 12.18 -2.11 7.06
N LEU A 52 11.25 -2.61 7.88
CA LEU A 52 10.20 -1.83 8.51
C LEU A 52 10.55 -1.36 9.92
N GLY A 53 11.60 -1.91 10.55
CA GLY A 53 12.00 -1.53 11.91
C GLY A 53 11.18 -2.24 13.01
N GLY A 54 10.81 -3.49 12.76
CA GLY A 54 10.05 -4.33 13.69
C GLY A 54 8.52 -4.23 13.51
N GLU A 55 7.79 -4.85 14.43
CA GLU A 55 6.32 -4.96 14.37
C GLU A 55 5.63 -3.59 14.44
N ASP A 56 6.15 -2.67 15.26
CA ASP A 56 5.66 -1.29 15.35
C ASP A 56 5.78 -0.55 14.02
N GLY A 57 6.85 -0.82 13.27
CA GLY A 57 7.06 -0.30 11.94
C GLY A 57 6.03 -0.80 10.93
N VAL A 58 5.71 -2.10 10.98
CA VAL A 58 4.64 -2.70 10.17
C VAL A 58 3.30 -2.04 10.47
N TYR A 59 2.99 -1.89 11.76
CA TYR A 59 1.76 -1.24 12.22
C TYR A 59 1.67 0.20 11.72
N LYS A 60 2.73 0.99 11.93
CA LYS A 60 2.78 2.40 11.55
C LYS A 60 2.56 2.59 10.04
N GLU A 61 3.26 1.83 9.21
CA GLU A 61 3.13 1.95 7.76
C GLU A 61 1.71 1.56 7.28
N LYS A 62 1.15 0.45 7.78
CA LYS A 62 -0.21 0.02 7.40
C LYS A 62 -1.29 0.96 7.93
N GLN A 63 -1.12 1.52 9.12
CA GLN A 63 -2.03 2.52 9.69
C GLN A 63 -2.02 3.81 8.87
N ASN A 64 -0.83 4.28 8.46
CA ASN A 64 -0.71 5.49 7.64
C ASN A 64 -1.54 5.41 6.35
N TYR A 65 -1.63 4.22 5.74
CA TYR A 65 -2.44 4.02 4.53
C TYR A 65 -3.94 4.32 4.71
N LEU A 66 -4.48 4.17 5.93
CA LEU A 66 -5.91 4.37 6.20
C LEU A 66 -6.27 5.81 6.58
N ILE A 67 -5.29 6.62 6.96
CA ILE A 67 -5.50 7.99 7.46
C ILE A 67 -5.03 9.07 6.47
N MET A 68 -4.53 8.65 5.32
CA MET A 68 -4.17 9.51 4.17
C MET A 68 -5.39 9.74 3.28
#